data_AF-A0A9D2AZ81-F1
#
_entry.id   AF-A0A9D2AZ81-F1
#
_cell.length_a   1.000
_cell.length_b   1.000
_cell.length_c   1.000
_cell.angle_alpha   90.00
_cell.angle_beta   90.00
_cell.angle_gamma   90.00
#
_symmetry.space_group_name_H-M   'P 1'
#
loop_
_entity.id
_entity.type
_entity.pdbx_description
1 polymer ?
#
loop_
_entity_poly.entity_id
_entity_poly.type
_entity_poly.pdbx_seq_one_letter_code
_entity_poly.pdbx_strand_id
1 'polypeptide(L)'
;MEKDNKYSTDDIATTLNVSIRTAQRYVENLVNKGIGKSFFERDVFDLIISRHSNDNQTTEDDTEIITDYFTPDQYEEFRKRLIEYPMLKKHIEGLQSEIEYHKNQYKNLMHLHKEFIQMHQTALNNTTQRNWIEAKEKRLDNGL
;
A
#
# COMPACT_ATOMS: atom_id res chain seq x y z
N MET A 1 42.94 -40.48 -8.44
CA MET A 1 42.71 -39.20 -9.11
C MET A 1 41.75 -39.46 -10.25
N GLU A 2 40.46 -39.26 -10.00
CA GLU A 2 39.46 -39.31 -11.05
C GLU A 2 39.67 -38.08 -11.93
N LYS A 3 39.86 -38.30 -13.23
CA LYS A 3 40.10 -37.22 -14.19
C LYS A 3 38.74 -36.56 -14.42
N ASP A 4 38.60 -35.28 -14.08
CA ASP A 4 37.45 -34.47 -14.46
C ASP A 4 37.31 -34.51 -15.98
N ASN A 5 36.51 -35.45 -16.50
CA ASN A 5 36.23 -35.62 -17.92
C ASN A 5 35.22 -34.55 -18.35
N LYS A 6 35.64 -33.29 -18.24
CA LYS A 6 34.91 -32.13 -18.74
C LYS A 6 35.27 -31.95 -20.20
N TYR A 7 34.26 -32.00 -21.07
CA TYR A 7 34.40 -31.79 -22.51
C TYR A 7 33.77 -30.45 -22.88
N SER A 8 34.45 -29.70 -23.74
CA SER A 8 34.03 -28.40 -24.26
C SER A 8 33.21 -28.54 -25.54
N THR A 9 32.60 -27.43 -25.99
CA THR A 9 31.98 -27.35 -27.32
C THR A 9 32.98 -27.58 -28.45
N ASP A 10 34.26 -27.30 -28.22
CA ASP A 10 35.33 -27.51 -29.21
C ASP A 10 35.65 -28.99 -29.36
N ASP A 11 35.57 -29.75 -28.26
CA ASP A 11 35.69 -31.21 -28.28
C ASP A 11 34.52 -31.85 -29.02
N ILE A 12 33.29 -31.32 -28.86
CA ILE A 12 32.12 -31.76 -29.62
C ILE A 12 32.30 -31.47 -31.11
N ALA A 13 32.75 -30.25 -31.45
CA ALA A 13 33.00 -29.84 -32.83
C ALA A 13 34.05 -30.74 -33.51
N THR A 14 35.13 -31.05 -32.78
CA THR A 14 36.20 -31.94 -33.25
C THR A 14 35.72 -33.38 -33.40
N THR A 15 34.96 -33.89 -32.44
CA THR A 15 34.45 -35.28 -32.44
C THR A 15 33.44 -35.52 -33.56
N LEU A 16 32.56 -34.54 -33.81
CA LEU A 16 31.54 -34.62 -34.85
C LEU A 16 32.04 -34.10 -36.21
N ASN A 17 33.28 -33.59 -36.28
CA ASN A 17 33.87 -32.95 -37.45
C ASN A 17 32.96 -31.84 -38.04
N VAL A 18 32.46 -30.95 -37.18
CA VAL A 18 31.60 -29.82 -37.54
C VAL A 18 32.19 -28.50 -37.05
N SER A 19 31.68 -27.38 -37.55
CA SER A 19 32.07 -26.07 -37.00
C SER A 19 31.61 -25.90 -35.55
N ILE A 20 32.36 -25.12 -34.76
CA ILE A 20 32.01 -24.78 -33.36
C ILE A 20 30.59 -24.18 -33.28
N ARG A 21 30.23 -23.33 -34.24
CA ARG A 21 28.88 -22.74 -34.34
C ARG A 21 27.79 -23.80 -34.53
N THR A 22 28.08 -24.84 -35.32
CA THR A 22 27.16 -25.96 -35.52
C THR A 22 27.02 -26.80 -34.26
N ALA A 23 28.13 -27.06 -33.56
CA ALA A 23 28.14 -27.77 -32.29
C ALA A 23 27.34 -27.01 -31.21
N GLN A 24 27.53 -25.70 -31.09
CA GLN A 24 26.74 -24.84 -30.21
C GLN A 24 25.24 -24.92 -30.51
N ARG A 25 24.86 -24.82 -31.78
CA ARG A 25 23.45 -24.95 -32.20
C ARG A 25 22.86 -26.31 -31.81
N TYR A 26 23.63 -27.40 -31.92
CA TYR A 26 23.16 -28.72 -31.48
C TYR A 26 22.91 -28.77 -29.97
N VAL A 27 23.80 -28.19 -29.17
CA VAL A 27 23.62 -28.09 -27.71
C VAL A 27 22.40 -27.23 -27.37
N GLU A 28 22.22 -26.10 -28.06
CA GLU A 28 21.07 -25.22 -27.85
C GLU A 28 19.74 -25.91 -28.18
N ASN A 29 19.71 -26.73 -29.24
CA ASN A 29 18.51 -27.50 -29.64
C ASN A 29 18.09 -28.55 -28.60
N LEU A 30 18.99 -28.98 -27.71
CA LEU A 30 18.63 -29.85 -26.59
C LEU A 30 17.70 -29.16 -25.58
N VAL A 31 17.57 -27.82 -25.66
CA VAL A 31 16.73 -26.99 -24.79
C VAL A 31 15.77 -26.15 -25.62
N ASN A 32 14.53 -26.60 -25.72
CA ASN A 32 13.47 -25.86 -26.39
C ASN A 32 12.86 -24.81 -25.45
N LYS A 33 13.22 -23.53 -25.65
CA LYS A 33 12.73 -22.41 -24.82
C LYS A 33 11.35 -21.94 -25.33
N GLY A 34 10.31 -22.15 -24.54
CA GLY A 34 8.99 -21.53 -24.72
C GLY A 34 8.82 -20.29 -23.83
N ILE A 35 7.67 -19.60 -23.96
CA ILE A 35 7.33 -18.45 -23.11
C ILE A 35 7.20 -18.93 -21.66
N GLY A 36 8.20 -18.60 -20.83
CA GLY A 36 8.23 -18.90 -19.40
C GLY A 36 8.51 -20.36 -19.03
N LYS A 37 8.81 -21.25 -19.98
CA LYS A 37 9.09 -22.68 -19.73
C LYS A 37 10.13 -23.23 -20.69
N SER A 38 11.03 -24.08 -20.20
CA SER A 38 11.98 -24.85 -21.01
C SER A 38 11.49 -26.29 -21.17
N PHE A 39 11.60 -26.83 -22.37
CA PHE A 39 11.26 -28.21 -22.70
C PHE A 39 12.51 -28.96 -23.14
N PHE A 40 12.62 -30.22 -22.70
CA PHE A 40 13.74 -31.10 -23.02
C PHE A 40 13.21 -32.36 -23.71
N GLU A 41 14.00 -32.93 -24.61
CA GLU A 41 13.74 -34.27 -25.13
C GLU A 41 13.93 -35.31 -24.02
N ARG A 42 13.28 -36.48 -24.17
CA ARG A 42 13.16 -37.48 -23.10
C ARG A 42 14.50 -38.04 -22.66
N ASP A 43 15.40 -38.25 -23.60
CA ASP A 43 16.76 -38.72 -23.36
C ASP A 43 17.60 -37.72 -22.53
N VAL A 44 17.48 -36.42 -22.82
CA VAL A 44 18.12 -35.35 -22.06
C VAL A 44 17.52 -35.28 -20.64
N PHE A 45 16.20 -35.42 -20.53
CA PHE A 45 15.51 -35.48 -19.25
C PHE A 45 15.99 -36.67 -18.40
N ASP A 46 15.99 -37.88 -18.95
CA ASP A 46 16.41 -39.10 -18.25
C ASP A 46 17.91 -39.03 -17.86
N LEU A 47 18.75 -38.41 -18.68
CA LEU A 47 20.16 -38.14 -18.38
C LEU A 47 20.32 -37.19 -17.19
N ILE A 48 19.54 -36.12 -17.12
CA ILE A 48 19.59 -35.16 -16.01
C ILE A 48 19.15 -35.83 -14.70
N ILE A 49 18.05 -36.60 -14.73
CA ILE A 49 17.54 -37.31 -13.55
C ILE A 49 18.54 -38.35 -13.03
N SER A 50 19.13 -39.14 -13.94
CA SER A 50 20.12 -40.15 -13.57
C SER A 50 21.42 -39.56 -13.02
N ARG A 51 21.82 -38.37 -13.49
CA ARG A 51 22.97 -37.65 -12.92
C ARG A 51 22.64 -37.03 -11.57
N HIS A 52 21.46 -36.46 -11.38
CA HIS A 52 21.01 -35.95 -10.08
C HIS A 52 21.00 -37.03 -9.00
N SER A 53 20.66 -38.28 -9.35
CA SER A 53 20.67 -39.40 -8.38
C SER A 53 22.07 -39.87 -8.00
N ASN A 54 23.09 -39.53 -8.80
CA ASN A 54 24.49 -39.83 -8.52
C ASN A 54 25.23 -38.64 -7.88
N ASP A 55 24.61 -37.46 -7.86
CA ASP A 55 25.13 -36.24 -7.25
C ASP A 55 24.70 -36.16 -5.76
N ASN A 56 25.19 -37.11 -4.96
CA ASN A 56 24.95 -37.13 -3.50
C ASN A 56 25.92 -36.21 -2.72
N GLN A 57 26.65 -35.34 -3.41
CA GLN A 57 27.41 -34.28 -2.76
C GLN A 57 26.58 -33.00 -2.80
N THR A 58 25.72 -32.83 -1.80
CA THR A 58 25.23 -31.50 -1.42
C THR A 58 26.44 -30.59 -1.23
N THR A 59 26.65 -29.64 -2.13
CA THR A 59 27.32 -28.38 -1.79
C THR A 59 26.56 -27.79 -0.60
N GLU A 60 27.26 -27.51 0.50
CA GLU A 60 26.67 -27.00 1.74
C GLU A 60 25.88 -25.68 1.55
N ASP A 61 25.98 -25.04 0.38
CA ASP A 61 25.27 -23.80 0.00
C ASP A 61 23.87 -23.98 -0.59
N ASP A 62 23.48 -25.16 -1.10
CA ASP A 62 22.21 -25.31 -1.87
C ASP A 62 20.99 -25.66 -0.99
N THR A 63 21.14 -25.69 0.33
CA THR A 63 20.04 -25.87 1.30
C THR A 63 19.50 -24.57 1.90
N GLU A 64 19.95 -23.40 1.44
CA GLU A 64 19.21 -22.17 1.74
C GLU A 64 17.93 -22.12 0.89
N ILE A 65 16.89 -22.79 1.39
CA ILE A 65 15.54 -22.27 1.23
C ILE A 65 15.60 -20.85 1.77
N ILE A 66 15.73 -19.84 0.90
CA ILE A 66 15.55 -18.44 1.26
C ILE A 66 14.05 -18.25 1.54
N THR A 67 13.64 -18.71 2.69
CA THR A 67 12.42 -18.26 3.33
C THR A 67 12.77 -16.95 3.99
N ASP A 68 12.38 -15.84 3.34
CA ASP A 68 12.38 -14.50 3.95
C ASP A 68 11.41 -14.50 5.15
N TYR A 69 11.84 -15.09 6.25
CA TYR A 69 11.14 -14.98 7.53
C TYR A 69 11.32 -13.56 8.03
N PHE A 70 10.24 -12.95 8.50
CA PHE A 70 10.35 -11.73 9.27
C PHE A 70 11.30 -11.96 10.45
N THR A 71 12.16 -10.97 10.71
CA THR A 71 12.95 -10.99 11.94
C THR A 71 12.01 -11.00 13.15
N PRO A 72 12.45 -11.50 14.32
CA PRO A 72 11.64 -11.47 15.54
C PRO A 72 11.08 -10.06 15.84
N ASP A 73 11.89 -9.02 15.60
CA ASP A 73 11.48 -7.63 15.77
C ASP A 73 10.36 -7.22 14.79
N GLN A 74 10.46 -7.65 13.53
CA GLN A 74 9.41 -7.40 12.54
C GLN A 74 8.12 -8.15 12.86
N TYR A 75 8.19 -9.36 13.42
CA TYR A 75 7.00 -10.08 13.88
C TYR A 75 6.31 -9.37 15.04
N GLU A 76 7.08 -8.87 16.00
CA GLU A 76 6.53 -8.11 17.12
C GLU A 76 5.96 -6.77 16.66
N GLU A 77 6.64 -6.08 15.75
CA GLU A 77 6.11 -4.86 15.16
C GLU A 77 4.82 -5.11 14.37
N PHE A 78 4.77 -6.20 13.60
CA PHE A 78 3.57 -6.58 12.85
C PHE A 78 2.40 -6.93 13.77
N ARG A 79 2.65 -7.68 14.85
CA ARG A 79 1.64 -7.97 15.90
C ARG A 79 1.14 -6.70 16.57
N LYS A 80 2.06 -5.79 16.92
CA LYS A 80 1.74 -4.49 17.50
C LYS A 80 0.85 -3.68 16.55
N ARG A 81 1.22 -3.61 15.26
CA ARG A 81 0.44 -2.90 14.23
C ARG A 81 -0.94 -3.51 14.03
N LEU A 82 -1.07 -4.84 14.03
CA LEU A 82 -2.36 -5.53 13.92
C LEU A 82 -3.35 -5.14 15.02
N ILE A 83 -2.86 -4.81 16.21
CA ILE A 83 -3.68 -4.43 17.36
C ILE A 83 -3.89 -2.91 17.42
N GLU A 84 -2.82 -2.13 17.23
CA GLU A 84 -2.84 -0.68 17.39
C GLU A 84 -3.55 0.03 16.25
N TYR A 85 -3.38 -0.41 14.99
CA TYR A 85 -3.99 0.27 13.84
C TYR A 85 -5.53 0.26 13.88
N PRO A 86 -6.21 -0.87 14.17
CA PRO A 86 -7.67 -0.87 14.29
C PRO A 86 -8.17 0.05 15.41
N MET A 87 -7.47 0.09 16.54
CA MET A 87 -7.80 0.97 17.66
C MET A 87 -7.63 2.44 17.28
N LEU A 88 -6.51 2.78 16.63
CA LEU A 88 -6.24 4.13 16.15
C LEU A 88 -7.25 4.57 15.09
N LYS A 89 -7.61 3.69 14.16
CA LYS A 89 -8.65 3.94 13.16
C LYS A 89 -10.00 4.25 13.82
N LYS A 90 -10.42 3.42 14.78
CA LYS A 90 -11.67 3.64 15.53
C LYS A 90 -11.64 4.96 16.32
N HIS A 91 -10.48 5.30 16.88
CA HIS A 91 -10.30 6.58 17.58
C HIS A 91 -10.46 7.77 16.62
N ILE A 92 -9.84 7.72 15.44
CA ILE A 92 -9.97 8.75 14.40
C ILE A 92 -11.44 8.90 13.94
N GLU A 93 -12.14 7.79 13.70
CA GLU A 93 -13.57 7.81 13.32
C GLU A 93 -14.44 8.44 14.43
N GLY A 94 -14.11 8.17 15.70
CA GLY A 94 -14.75 8.81 16.85
C GLY A 94 -14.52 10.32 16.87
N LEU A 95 -13.26 10.76 16.74
CA LEU A 95 -12.91 12.18 16.70
C LEU A 95 -13.59 12.91 15.53
N GLN A 96 -13.68 12.29 14.36
CA GLN A 96 -14.40 12.87 13.21
C GLN A 96 -15.89 13.07 13.52
N SER A 97 -16.52 12.11 14.21
CA SER A 97 -17.91 12.20 14.62
C SER A 97 -18.14 13.32 15.64
N GLU A 98 -17.23 13.46 16.62
CA GLU A 98 -17.26 14.55 17.61
C GLU A 98 -17.08 15.92 16.95
N ILE A 99 -16.14 16.05 16.02
CA ILE A 99 -15.92 17.29 15.26
C ILE A 99 -17.20 17.70 14.52
N GLU A 100 -17.85 16.76 13.84
CA GLU A 100 -19.08 17.05 13.11
C GLU A 100 -20.23 17.44 14.05
N TYR A 101 -20.36 16.75 15.17
CA TYR A 101 -21.31 17.12 16.23
C TYR A 101 -21.07 18.56 16.70
N HIS A 102 -19.83 18.92 17.05
CA HIS A 102 -19.48 20.26 17.53
C HIS A 102 -19.69 21.35 16.47
N LYS A 103 -19.38 21.06 15.20
CA LYS A 103 -19.69 21.97 14.08
C LYS A 103 -21.19 22.25 13.99
N ASN A 104 -22.02 21.22 14.09
CA ASN A 104 -23.47 21.38 14.04
C ASN A 104 -24.00 22.17 15.25
N GLN A 105 -23.50 21.89 16.44
CA GLN A 105 -23.83 22.66 17.65
C GLN A 105 -23.46 24.14 17.49
N TYR A 106 -22.27 24.44 16.99
CA TYR A 106 -21.83 25.81 16.77
C TYR A 106 -22.69 26.53 15.73
N LYS A 107 -23.05 25.85 14.63
CA LYS A 107 -23.95 26.39 13.60
C LYS A 107 -25.32 26.75 14.18
N ASN A 108 -25.89 25.87 15.00
CA ASN A 108 -27.17 26.11 15.66
C ASN A 108 -27.09 27.27 16.65
N LEU A 109 -26.03 27.31 17.47
CA LEU A 109 -25.81 28.41 18.42
C LEU A 109 -25.68 29.75 17.68
N MET A 110 -24.92 29.78 16.58
CA MET A 110 -24.75 30.99 15.78
C MET A 110 -26.06 31.43 15.12
N HIS A 111 -26.92 30.49 14.71
CA HIS A 111 -28.25 30.80 14.21
C HIS A 111 -29.12 31.44 15.30
N LEU A 112 -29.22 30.82 16.48
CA LEU A 112 -29.96 31.34 17.63
C LEU A 112 -29.46 32.73 18.04
N HIS A 113 -28.15 32.95 18.03
CA HIS A 113 -27.56 34.24 18.36
C HIS A 113 -27.97 35.34 17.36
N LYS A 114 -28.04 35.01 16.06
CA LYS A 114 -28.52 35.96 15.03
C LYS A 114 -29.98 36.32 15.25
N GLU A 115 -30.84 35.34 15.54
CA GLU A 115 -32.25 35.58 15.84
C GLU A 115 -32.42 36.45 17.09
N PHE A 116 -31.64 36.18 18.13
CA PHE A 116 -31.62 36.97 19.35
C PHE A 116 -31.24 38.43 19.08
N ILE A 117 -30.17 38.69 18.33
CA ILE A 117 -29.77 40.05 17.93
C ILE A 117 -30.88 40.74 17.15
N GLN A 118 -31.50 40.04 16.19
CA GLN A 118 -32.57 40.61 15.37
C GLN A 118 -33.80 40.97 16.20
N MET A 119 -34.19 40.11 17.15
CA MET A 119 -35.26 40.37 18.09
C MET A 119 -34.96 41.62 18.92
N HIS A 120 -33.76 41.71 19.50
CA HIS A 120 -33.35 42.85 20.31
C HIS A 120 -33.31 44.15 19.49
N GLN A 121 -32.81 44.11 18.27
CA GLN A 121 -32.80 45.27 17.38
C GLN A 121 -34.23 45.74 17.08
N THR A 122 -35.15 44.81 16.84
CA THR A 122 -36.56 45.12 16.59
C THR A 122 -37.21 45.76 17.83
N ALA A 123 -36.97 45.20 19.02
CA ALA A 123 -37.48 45.73 20.27
C ALA A 123 -36.94 47.14 20.58
N LEU A 124 -35.66 47.38 20.33
CA LEU A 124 -35.04 48.70 20.45
C LEU A 124 -35.67 49.69 19.48
N ASN A 125 -35.76 49.33 18.19
CA ASN A 125 -36.38 50.19 17.18
C ASN A 125 -37.82 50.55 17.54
N ASN A 126 -38.62 49.57 18.00
CA ASN A 126 -40.00 49.81 18.45
C ASN A 126 -40.04 50.76 19.65
N THR A 127 -39.14 50.61 20.62
CA THR A 127 -39.05 51.49 21.78
C THR A 127 -38.65 52.90 21.36
N THR A 128 -37.64 53.05 20.50
CA THR A 128 -37.22 54.35 19.96
C THR A 128 -38.34 55.03 19.18
N GLN A 129 -39.07 54.29 18.35
CA GLN A 129 -40.22 54.81 17.61
C GLN A 129 -41.33 55.27 18.56
N ARG A 130 -41.68 54.46 19.57
CA ARG A 130 -42.67 54.82 20.59
C ARG A 130 -42.26 56.08 21.35
N ASN A 131 -41.01 56.16 21.79
CA ASN A 131 -40.48 57.33 22.48
C ASN A 131 -40.53 58.58 21.60
N TRP A 132 -40.21 58.45 20.30
CA TRP A 132 -40.30 59.55 19.35
C TRP A 132 -41.74 60.04 19.14
N ILE A 133 -42.69 59.11 18.96
CA ILE A 133 -44.12 59.42 18.86
C ILE A 133 -44.60 60.14 20.13
N GLU A 134 -44.27 59.60 21.30
CA GLU A 134 -44.68 60.17 22.58
C GLU A 134 -44.10 61.58 22.80
N ALA A 135 -42.82 61.79 22.44
CA ALA A 135 -42.19 63.11 22.52
C ALA A 135 -42.89 64.14 21.61
N LYS A 136 -43.25 63.74 20.37
CA LYS A 136 -44.01 64.56 19.41
C LYS A 136 -45.42 64.88 19.92
N GLU A 137 -46.14 63.89 20.43
CA GLU A 137 -47.50 64.07 20.99
C GLU A 137 -47.50 65.02 22.19
N LYS A 138 -46.50 64.90 23.06
CA LYS A 138 -46.33 65.74 24.25
C LYS A 138 -45.64 67.08 23.98
N ARG A 139 -45.23 67.37 22.73
CA ARG A 139 -44.44 68.55 22.34
C ARG A 139 -43.14 68.72 23.14
N LEU A 140 -42.59 67.62 23.65
CA LEU A 140 -41.33 67.59 24.40
C LEU A 140 -40.12 67.77 23.49
N ASP A 141 -40.33 67.65 22.19
CA ASP A 141 -39.33 67.85 21.14
C ASP A 141 -39.11 69.32 20.75
N ASN A 142 -39.95 70.25 21.23
CA ASN A 142 -39.86 71.69 20.96
C ASN A 142 -39.13 72.47 22.07
N GLY A 143 -38.37 71.79 22.92
CA GLY A 143 -37.61 72.38 24.02
C GLY A 143 -36.13 72.64 23.69
N LEU A 144 -35.86 73.67 22.88
CA LEU A 144 -34.63 74.47 22.85
C LEU A 144 -34.99 75.86 22.32
#